data_AF-A0A317K8D9-F1
#
_entry.id   AF-A0A317K8D9-F1
#
_cell.length_a   1.000
_cell.length_b   1.000
_cell.length_c   1.000
_cell.angle_alpha   90.00
_cell.angle_beta   90.00
_cell.angle_gamma   90.00
#
_symmetry.space_group_name_H-M   'P 1'
#
loop_
_entity.id
_entity.type
_entity.pdbx_description
1 polymer ?
#
loop_
_entity_poly.entity_id
_entity_poly.type
_entity_poly.pdbx_seq_one_letter_code
_entity_poly.pdbx_strand_id
1 'polypeptide(L)' 'MLYNLIRSRRLRSVKIGDRRLIPVTALRSFLASLEEDAA' A
#
# COMPACT_ATOMS: atom_id res chain seq x y z
N MET A 1 -1.00 4.07 10.89
CA MET A 1 -2.16 3.19 10.59
C MET A 1 -2.36 3.11 9.07
N LEU A 2 -2.70 1.93 8.54
CA LEU A 2 -2.76 1.59 7.10
C LEU A 2 -3.50 2.62 6.22
N TYR A 3 -4.57 3.22 6.76
CA TYR A 3 -5.33 4.26 6.05
C TYR A 3 -4.52 5.51 5.72
N ASN A 4 -3.52 5.87 6.53
CA ASN A 4 -2.62 7.00 6.24
C ASN A 4 -1.74 6.71 5.02
N LEU A 5 -1.31 5.46 4.83
CA LEU A 5 -0.55 5.03 3.66
C LEU A 5 -1.40 5.09 2.38
N ILE A 6 -2.69 4.75 2.50
CA ILE A 6 -3.64 4.88 1.39
C ILE A 6 -3.91 6.35 1.08
N ARG A 7 -4.12 7.19 2.10
CA ARG A 7 -4.41 8.62 1.95
C ARG A 7 -3.22 9.41 1.41
N SER A 8 -2.01 9.04 1.80
CA SER A 8 -0.75 9.60 1.26
C SER A 8 -0.39 9.05 -0.13
N ARG A 9 -1.23 8.19 -0.72
CA ARG A 9 -0.98 7.49 -1.99
C ARG A 9 0.29 6.63 -2.01
N ARG A 10 0.91 6.38 -0.85
CA ARG A 10 2.06 5.45 -0.71
C ARG A 10 1.66 3.99 -0.87
N LEU A 11 0.39 3.64 -0.63
CA LEU A 11 -0.13 2.29 -0.84
C LEU A 11 -1.39 2.31 -1.70
N ARG A 12 -1.29 1.71 -2.90
CA ARG A 12 -2.44 1.58 -3.81
C ARG A 12 -3.48 0.63 -3.25
N SER A 13 -4.74 0.92 -3.51
CA SER A 13 -5.86 0.08 -3.10
C SER A 13 -7.02 0.15 -4.08
N VAL A 14 -7.81 -0.91 -4.14
CA VAL A 14 -9.00 -1.04 -4.99
C VAL A 14 -10.20 -1.31 -4.10
N LYS A 15 -11.33 -0.65 -4.35
CA LYS A 15 -12.59 -0.91 -3.65
C LYS A 15 -13.38 -1.96 -4.45
N ILE A 16 -13.76 -3.06 -3.82
CA ILE A 16 -14.62 -4.11 -4.38
C ILE A 16 -15.78 -4.34 -3.43
N GLY A 17 -16.99 -3.94 -3.85
CA GLY A 17 -18.16 -3.90 -2.99
C GLY A 17 -17.90 -3.01 -1.77
N ASP A 18 -18.10 -3.56 -0.58
CA ASP A 18 -17.82 -2.87 0.68
C ASP A 18 -16.38 -3.04 1.18
N ARG A 19 -15.57 -3.87 0.52
CA ARG A 19 -14.19 -4.17 0.96
C ARG A 19 -13.18 -3.34 0.19
N ARG A 20 -12.09 -2.96 0.86
CA ARG A 20 -10.89 -2.37 0.24
C ARG A 20 -9.79 -3.40 0.20
N LEU A 21 -9.32 -3.71 -0.99
CA LEU A 21 -8.25 -4.68 -1.23
C LEU A 21 -6.96 -3.95 -1.61
N ILE A 22 -5.83 -4.51 -1.18
CA ILE A 22 -4.50 -4.06 -1.59
C ILE A 22 -3.99 -5.01 -2.67
N PRO A 23 -3.66 -4.52 -3.88
CA PRO A 23 -3.03 -5.36 -4.90
C PRO A 23 -1.69 -5.93 -4.38
N VAL A 24 -1.46 -7.23 -4.58
CA VAL A 24 -0.22 -7.89 -4.13
C VAL A 24 1.02 -7.21 -4.69
N THR A 25 0.98 -6.78 -5.95
CA THR A 25 2.07 -6.04 -6.59
C THR A 25 2.35 -4.71 -5.89
N ALA A 26 1.32 -3.99 -5.45
CA ALA A 26 1.48 -2.74 -4.71
C ALA A 26 2.06 -2.97 -3.32
N LEU A 27 1.71 -4.07 -2.66
CA LEU A 27 2.30 -4.45 -1.38
C LEU A 27 3.80 -4.74 -1.53
N ARG A 28 4.19 -5.50 -2.56
CA ARG A 28 5.61 -5.80 -2.84
C ARG A 28 6.42 -4.53 -3.09
N SER A 29 5.94 -3.63 -3.96
CA SER A 29 6.62 -2.35 -4.21
C SER A 29 6.74 -1.49 -2.96
N PHE A 30 5.72 -1.48 -2.11
CA PHE A 30 5.75 -0.73 -0.86
C PHE A 30 6.79 -1.28 0.12
N LEU A 31 6.89 -2.60 0.27
CA LEU A 31 7.90 -3.21 1.14
C LEU A 31 9.32 -2.94 0.64
N ALA A 32 9.57 -3.05 -0.67
CA ALA A 32 10.87 -2.71 -1.26
C ALA A 32 11.26 -1.25 -0.98
N SER A 33 10.33 -0.30 -1.12
CA SER A 33 10.57 1.11 -0.76
C SER A 33 10.89 1.29 0.72
N LEU A 34 10.31 0.49 1.63
CA LEU A 34 10.64 0.56 3.05
C LEU A 34 12.02 -0.01 3.35
N GLU A 35 12.44 -1.04 2.62
CA GLU A 35 13.80 -1.60 2.71
C GLU A 35 14.85 -0.59 2.21
N GLU A 36 14.56 0.12 1.11
CA GLU A 36 15.41 1.21 0.60
C GLU A 36 15.51 2.39 1.58
N ASP A 37 14.38 2.83 2.16
CA ASP A 37 14.37 3.92 3.14
C ASP A 37 15.13 3.57 4.44
N ALA A 38 15.36 2.28 4.71
CA ALA A 38 15.98 1.78 5.93
C ALA A 38 17.50 1.50 5.79
N ALA A 39 18.05 1.55 4.58
CA ALA A 39 19.46 1.33 4.26
C ALA A 39 20.27 2.63 4.32
#